data_AF-A0A2V5V3H8-F1
#
_entry.id   AF-A0A2V5V3H8-F1
#
_cell.length_a   1.000
_cell.length_b   1.000
_cell.length_c   1.000
_cell.angle_alpha   90.00
_cell.angle_beta   90.00
_cell.angle_gamma   90.00
#
_symmetry.space_group_name_H-M   'P 1'
#
loop_
_entity.id
_entity.type
_entity.pdbx_description
1 polymer ?
#
loop_
_entity_poly.entity_id
_entity_poly.type
_entity_poly.pdbx_seq_one_letter_code
_entity_poly.pdbx_strand_id
1 'polypeptide(L)'
;MTSQSADDFRLTVLNPGGRDPEQHFQETTGPGEGEHPPINFHGYAACTRGVFHHDPRRAIAEGTPVLLLLRGEFRASERALGELQKQGRTVVVSLKETGLHQIAQQLCDRAKLSRFMRILAQADGCIATTPEAAEIYQRARWKDNPNTVAFIPTPYPVKDKQWNFSVPPDKQSGIFIGTREWDVPSRNHFAALLVARQLCETTGEPITVVNLDGYKARRLLWELKFPEGRF
;
A
#
# COMPACT_ATOMS: atom_id res chain seq x y z
N MET A 1 -24.66 -5.97 -26.13
CA MET A 1 -23.89 -5.57 -24.94
C MET A 1 -22.78 -4.66 -25.40
N THR A 2 -22.99 -3.35 -25.32
CA THR A 2 -21.97 -2.34 -25.61
C THR A 2 -20.82 -2.54 -24.63
N SER A 3 -19.60 -2.80 -25.13
CA SER A 3 -18.42 -2.78 -24.27
C SER A 3 -18.34 -1.39 -23.66
N GLN A 4 -18.47 -1.28 -22.34
CA GLN A 4 -18.06 -0.05 -21.66
C GLN A 4 -16.61 0.20 -22.08
N SER A 5 -16.35 1.38 -22.64
CA SER A 5 -14.99 1.79 -22.94
C SER A 5 -14.17 1.65 -21.66
N ALA A 6 -12.92 1.17 -21.76
CA ALA A 6 -12.02 1.15 -20.61
C ALA A 6 -11.87 2.54 -19.96
N ASP A 7 -12.13 3.62 -20.71
CA ASP A 7 -12.10 5.01 -20.25
C ASP A 7 -13.22 5.36 -19.25
N ASP A 8 -14.31 4.59 -19.23
CA ASP A 8 -15.46 4.78 -18.35
C ASP A 8 -15.36 3.97 -17.05
N PHE A 9 -14.37 3.09 -16.92
CA PHE A 9 -14.19 2.31 -15.70
C PHE A 9 -13.82 3.24 -14.53
N ARG A 10 -14.62 3.15 -13.46
CA ARG A 10 -14.41 3.84 -12.17
C ARG A 10 -14.28 2.80 -11.06
N LEU A 11 -13.33 2.98 -10.16
CA LEU A 11 -13.13 2.08 -9.03
C LEU A 11 -13.36 2.81 -7.71
N THR A 12 -14.20 2.24 -6.86
CA THR A 12 -14.28 2.65 -5.47
C THR A 12 -13.28 1.85 -4.65
N VAL A 13 -12.38 2.52 -3.94
CA VAL A 13 -11.49 1.89 -2.97
C VAL A 13 -12.10 2.07 -1.59
N LEU A 14 -12.50 0.98 -0.94
CA LEU A 14 -13.12 1.00 0.38
C LEU A 14 -12.14 0.50 1.44
N ASN A 15 -11.87 1.34 2.44
CA ASN A 15 -11.01 1.05 3.58
C ASN A 15 -11.82 1.11 4.90
N PRO A 16 -12.57 0.06 5.27
CA PRO A 16 -13.50 0.12 6.40
C PRO A 16 -12.80 0.45 7.73
N GLY A 17 -13.31 1.48 8.40
CA GLY A 17 -12.76 1.97 9.67
C GLY A 17 -11.35 2.54 9.56
N GLY A 18 -10.90 2.86 8.34
CA GLY A 18 -9.70 3.64 8.09
C GLY A 18 -9.81 5.05 8.68
N ARG A 19 -8.67 5.73 8.77
CA ARG A 19 -8.59 7.13 9.22
C ARG A 19 -8.36 8.11 8.07
N ASP A 20 -7.93 7.58 6.93
CA ASP A 20 -7.69 8.39 5.75
C ASP A 20 -9.04 9.01 5.32
N PRO A 21 -9.07 10.32 5.05
CA PRO A 21 -10.30 11.01 4.66
C PRO A 21 -10.84 10.45 3.35
N GLU A 22 -12.15 10.63 3.17
CA GLU A 22 -12.80 10.30 1.90
C GLU A 22 -12.38 11.30 0.84
N GLN A 23 -12.14 10.82 -0.38
CA GLN A 23 -11.61 11.66 -1.45
C GLN A 23 -12.08 11.17 -2.83
N HIS A 24 -12.56 12.11 -3.64
CA HIS A 24 -12.95 11.88 -5.02
C HIS A 24 -11.80 12.31 -5.94
N PHE A 25 -11.39 11.42 -6.86
CA PHE A 25 -10.29 11.68 -7.79
C PHE A 25 -10.79 11.97 -9.22
N GLN A 26 -11.86 12.76 -9.35
CA GLN A 26 -12.45 13.08 -10.66
C GLN A 26 -11.47 13.82 -11.58
N GLU A 27 -10.61 14.65 -10.98
CA GLU A 27 -9.57 15.42 -11.62
C GLU A 27 -8.19 15.03 -11.08
N THR A 28 -7.14 15.34 -11.85
CA THR A 28 -5.76 15.11 -11.43
C THR A 28 -5.40 16.09 -10.32
N THR A 29 -5.07 15.59 -9.13
CA THR A 29 -4.62 16.41 -8.00
C THR A 29 -3.11 16.64 -8.06
N GLY A 30 -2.69 17.90 -7.99
CA GLY A 30 -1.30 18.28 -7.85
C GLY A 30 -0.76 18.06 -6.43
N PRO A 31 0.56 18.19 -6.21
CA PRO A 31 1.14 18.13 -4.87
C PRO A 31 0.57 19.20 -3.94
N GLY A 32 0.11 18.77 -2.75
CA GLY A 32 -0.50 19.67 -1.76
C GLY A 32 -1.97 20.01 -2.05
N GLU A 33 -2.53 19.50 -3.14
CA GLU A 33 -3.95 19.61 -3.46
C GLU A 33 -4.70 18.34 -3.03
N GLY A 34 -5.90 18.51 -2.48
CA GLY A 34 -6.70 17.43 -1.92
C GLY A 34 -6.28 17.00 -0.52
N GLU A 35 -6.96 15.98 0.00
CA GLU A 35 -6.78 15.53 1.40
C GLU A 35 -5.61 14.55 1.55
N HIS A 36 -5.43 13.66 0.58
CA HIS A 36 -4.38 12.66 0.54
C HIS A 36 -3.75 12.56 -0.86
N PRO A 37 -2.41 12.46 -0.97
CA PRO A 37 -1.75 12.18 -2.24
C PRO A 37 -2.26 10.88 -2.90
N PRO A 38 -2.30 10.79 -4.24
CA PRO A 38 -2.76 9.62 -4.97
C PRO A 38 -1.70 8.50 -4.99
N ILE A 39 -1.25 8.09 -3.80
CA ILE A 39 -0.22 7.07 -3.58
C ILE A 39 -0.82 5.83 -2.91
N ASN A 40 -0.11 4.71 -2.99
CA ASN A 40 -0.57 3.46 -2.38
C ASN A 40 -2.00 3.10 -2.88
N PHE A 41 -2.92 2.72 -1.99
CA PHE A 41 -4.29 2.36 -2.39
C PHE A 41 -5.13 3.53 -2.91
N HIS A 42 -4.84 4.78 -2.54
CA HIS A 42 -5.50 5.95 -3.12
C HIS A 42 -5.22 6.07 -4.62
N GLY A 43 -4.03 5.65 -5.04
CA GLY A 43 -3.64 5.67 -6.44
C GLY A 43 -4.53 4.78 -7.32
N TYR A 44 -5.12 3.69 -6.80
CA TYR A 44 -6.08 2.88 -7.57
C TYR A 44 -7.36 3.65 -7.92
N ALA A 45 -7.90 4.39 -6.95
CA ALA A 45 -9.03 5.27 -7.19
C ALA A 45 -8.62 6.37 -8.18
N ALA A 46 -7.46 7.00 -7.98
CA ALA A 46 -6.97 8.07 -8.85
C ALA A 46 -6.76 7.63 -10.30
N CYS A 47 -6.14 6.48 -10.55
CA CYS A 47 -5.91 5.96 -11.91
C CYS A 47 -7.20 5.70 -12.68
N THR A 48 -8.31 5.50 -11.98
CA THR A 48 -9.63 5.22 -12.58
C THR A 48 -10.59 6.38 -12.44
N ARG A 49 -10.16 7.55 -11.98
CA ARG A 49 -11.03 8.70 -11.63
C ARG A 49 -12.17 8.35 -10.67
N GLY A 50 -11.90 7.38 -9.81
CA GLY A 50 -12.83 6.84 -8.82
C GLY A 50 -12.76 7.57 -7.48
N VAL A 51 -13.12 6.85 -6.42
CA VAL A 51 -13.31 7.44 -5.08
C VAL A 51 -12.68 6.54 -4.03
N PHE A 52 -12.10 7.15 -3.00
CA PHE A 52 -11.66 6.48 -1.79
C PHE A 52 -12.64 6.74 -0.65
N HIS A 53 -13.13 5.67 -0.02
CA HIS A 53 -14.10 5.72 1.06
C HIS A 53 -13.61 4.94 2.28
N HIS A 54 -14.05 5.35 3.47
CA HIS A 54 -13.93 4.53 4.68
C HIS A 54 -15.30 4.05 5.21
N ASP A 55 -16.40 4.67 4.78
CA ASP A 55 -17.78 4.26 5.09
C ASP A 55 -18.35 3.33 4.00
N PRO A 56 -18.71 2.07 4.33
CA PRO A 56 -19.35 1.15 3.39
C PRO A 56 -20.64 1.69 2.76
N ARG A 57 -21.44 2.50 3.48
CA ARG A 57 -22.69 3.05 2.95
C ARG A 57 -22.46 4.00 1.80
N ARG A 58 -21.45 4.87 1.92
CA ARG A 58 -21.04 5.81 0.87
C ARG A 58 -20.46 5.06 -0.32
N ALA A 59 -19.59 4.08 -0.07
CA ALA A 59 -19.05 3.22 -1.13
C ALA A 59 -20.14 2.45 -1.91
N ILE A 60 -21.20 1.99 -1.24
CA ILE A 60 -22.35 1.34 -1.90
C ILE A 60 -23.09 2.33 -2.82
N ALA A 61 -23.22 3.60 -2.41
CA ALA A 61 -23.93 4.63 -3.15
C ALA A 61 -23.23 5.02 -4.47
N GLU A 62 -21.90 4.86 -4.55
CA GLU A 62 -21.11 5.18 -5.76
C GLU A 62 -21.52 4.37 -6.99
N GLY A 63 -22.12 3.18 -6.83
CA GLY A 63 -22.57 2.41 -8.00
C GLY A 63 -21.49 1.59 -8.70
N THR A 64 -20.22 1.74 -8.32
CA THR A 64 -19.07 1.18 -9.06
C THR A 64 -18.61 -0.17 -8.50
N PRO A 65 -17.74 -0.91 -9.22
CA PRO A 65 -16.94 -1.98 -8.64
C PRO A 65 -16.10 -1.48 -7.47
N VAL A 66 -15.81 -2.36 -6.51
CA VAL A 66 -15.15 -2.00 -5.24
C VAL A 66 -13.88 -2.82 -5.02
N LEU A 67 -12.77 -2.13 -4.75
CA LEU A 67 -11.58 -2.68 -4.14
C LEU A 67 -11.68 -2.53 -2.62
N LEU A 68 -11.97 -3.62 -1.93
CA LEU A 68 -12.12 -3.67 -0.49
C LEU A 68 -10.79 -3.99 0.20
N LEU A 69 -10.33 -3.07 1.05
CA LEU A 69 -9.09 -3.25 1.80
C LEU A 69 -9.33 -4.11 3.07
N LEU A 70 -8.48 -5.10 3.23
CA LEU A 70 -8.43 -6.00 4.38
C LEU A 70 -7.37 -5.48 5.35
N ARG A 71 -7.81 -5.08 6.55
CA ARG A 71 -6.93 -4.50 7.57
C ARG A 71 -7.25 -5.03 8.96
N GLY A 72 -6.24 -4.98 9.83
CA GLY A 72 -6.36 -5.34 11.25
C GLY A 72 -6.94 -6.74 11.44
N GLU A 73 -8.13 -6.82 12.04
CA GLU A 73 -8.80 -8.08 12.38
C GLU A 73 -9.75 -8.61 11.29
N PHE A 74 -9.84 -7.92 10.14
CA PHE A 74 -10.73 -8.20 9.01
C PHE A 74 -12.24 -8.18 9.32
N ARG A 75 -12.66 -7.89 10.57
CA ARG A 75 -14.08 -7.85 10.95
C ARG A 75 -14.90 -6.81 10.17
N ALA A 76 -14.36 -5.59 10.07
CA ALA A 76 -15.04 -4.51 9.35
C ALA A 76 -15.11 -4.82 7.85
N SER A 77 -14.04 -5.36 7.27
CA SER A 77 -13.99 -5.78 5.88
C SER A 77 -14.95 -6.94 5.60
N GLU A 78 -15.04 -7.95 6.46
CA GLU A 78 -15.99 -9.07 6.31
C GLU A 78 -17.44 -8.58 6.31
N ARG A 79 -17.79 -7.66 7.22
CA ARG A 79 -19.12 -7.05 7.25
C ARG A 79 -19.40 -6.24 5.97
N ALA A 80 -18.47 -5.39 5.57
CA ALA A 80 -18.59 -4.56 4.37
C ALA A 80 -18.75 -5.41 3.11
N LEU A 81 -18.00 -6.51 2.98
CA LEU A 81 -18.14 -7.46 1.87
C LEU A 81 -19.57 -7.99 1.77
N GLY A 82 -20.15 -8.45 2.89
CA GLY A 82 -21.52 -8.96 2.90
C GLY A 82 -22.57 -7.90 2.54
N GLU A 83 -22.37 -6.65 2.95
CA GLU A 83 -23.26 -5.53 2.58
C GLU A 83 -23.14 -5.19 1.09
N LEU A 84 -21.93 -5.13 0.55
CA LEU A 84 -21.66 -4.88 -0.87
C LEU A 84 -22.26 -5.97 -1.77
N GLN A 85 -22.10 -7.24 -1.39
CA GLN A 85 -22.63 -8.38 -2.14
C GLN A 85 -24.16 -8.42 -2.15
N LYS A 86 -24.81 -8.08 -1.03
CA LYS A 86 -26.28 -7.94 -0.98
C LYS A 86 -26.81 -6.89 -1.95
N GLN A 87 -26.00 -5.89 -2.27
CA GLN A 87 -26.32 -4.84 -3.24
C GLN A 87 -25.85 -5.19 -4.66
N GLY A 88 -25.40 -6.42 -4.91
CA GLY A 88 -24.95 -6.89 -6.22
C GLY A 88 -23.67 -6.22 -6.73
N ARG A 89 -22.85 -5.64 -5.84
CA ARG A 89 -21.58 -5.02 -6.24
C ARG A 89 -20.53 -6.09 -6.53
N THR A 90 -19.73 -5.89 -7.58
CA THR A 90 -18.49 -6.62 -7.79
C THR A 90 -17.44 -6.16 -6.78
N VAL A 91 -16.90 -7.10 -6.00
CA VAL A 91 -15.94 -6.82 -4.93
C VAL A 91 -14.69 -7.65 -5.10
N VAL A 92 -13.58 -6.96 -5.34
CA VAL A 92 -12.23 -7.53 -5.25
C VAL A 92 -11.58 -7.09 -3.94
N VAL A 93 -10.71 -7.91 -3.37
CA VAL A 93 -10.08 -7.64 -2.06
C VAL A 93 -8.57 -7.47 -2.16
N SER A 94 -8.00 -6.69 -1.25
CA SER A 94 -6.54 -6.56 -1.11
C SER A 94 -6.15 -6.35 0.35
N LEU A 95 -5.06 -6.97 0.81
CA LEU A 95 -4.47 -6.73 2.12
C LEU A 95 -3.88 -5.32 2.14
N LYS A 96 -4.24 -4.51 3.14
CA LYS A 96 -3.71 -3.15 3.26
C LYS A 96 -2.24 -3.17 3.68
N GLU A 97 -1.88 -4.09 4.57
CA GLU A 97 -0.53 -4.32 5.03
C GLU A 97 0.03 -5.59 4.36
N THR A 98 0.95 -5.44 3.40
CA THR A 98 1.44 -6.54 2.55
C THR A 98 2.88 -6.96 2.81
N GLY A 99 3.55 -6.40 3.83
CA GLY A 99 4.84 -6.92 4.26
C GLY A 99 4.67 -8.37 4.73
N LEU A 100 5.53 -9.28 4.25
CA LEU A 100 5.46 -10.71 4.62
C LEU A 100 5.34 -10.93 6.13
N HIS A 101 6.07 -10.15 6.93
CA HIS A 101 6.01 -10.21 8.39
C HIS A 101 4.63 -9.80 8.94
N GLN A 102 3.97 -8.81 8.33
CA GLN A 102 2.63 -8.34 8.71
C GLN A 102 1.59 -9.39 8.34
N ILE A 103 1.68 -9.94 7.13
CA ILE A 103 0.79 -11.02 6.68
C ILE A 103 0.93 -12.23 7.61
N ALA A 104 2.16 -12.65 7.90
CA ALA A 104 2.42 -13.76 8.83
C ALA A 104 1.85 -13.45 10.23
N GLN A 105 2.12 -12.28 10.79
CA GLN A 105 1.61 -11.87 12.10
C GLN A 105 0.07 -11.87 12.15
N GLN A 106 -0.60 -11.42 11.08
CA GLN A 106 -2.05 -11.42 11.00
C GLN A 106 -2.61 -12.85 10.89
N LEU A 107 -2.04 -13.68 10.01
CA LEU A 107 -2.59 -15.00 9.67
C LEU A 107 -2.20 -16.12 10.65
N CYS A 108 -1.24 -15.89 11.55
CA CYS A 108 -0.98 -16.79 12.68
C CYS A 108 -2.11 -16.78 13.73
N ASP A 109 -2.99 -15.77 13.74
CA ASP A 109 -4.18 -15.76 14.58
C ASP A 109 -5.32 -16.57 13.95
N ARG A 110 -5.85 -17.56 14.69
CA ARG A 110 -6.92 -18.46 14.21
C ARG A 110 -8.17 -17.70 13.76
N ALA A 111 -8.58 -16.68 14.50
CA ALA A 111 -9.81 -15.95 14.20
C ALA A 111 -9.63 -15.05 12.98
N LYS A 112 -8.47 -14.42 12.82
CA LYS A 112 -8.12 -13.64 11.62
C LYS A 112 -8.00 -14.53 10.40
N LEU A 113 -7.31 -15.66 10.50
CA LEU A 113 -7.20 -16.64 9.41
C LEU A 113 -8.57 -17.13 8.96
N SER A 114 -9.46 -17.48 9.90
CA SER A 114 -10.82 -17.93 9.57
C SER A 114 -11.62 -16.85 8.82
N ARG A 115 -11.53 -15.58 9.23
CA ARG A 115 -12.17 -14.46 8.50
C ARG A 115 -11.55 -14.26 7.13
N PHE A 116 -10.22 -14.29 7.03
CA PHE A 116 -9.50 -14.17 5.79
C PHE A 116 -9.97 -15.22 4.77
N MET A 117 -10.02 -16.50 5.15
CA MET A 117 -10.48 -17.58 4.28
C MET A 117 -11.94 -17.38 3.83
N ARG A 118 -12.84 -16.96 4.74
CA ARG A 118 -14.24 -16.68 4.39
C ARG A 118 -14.39 -15.51 3.42
N ILE A 119 -13.60 -14.45 3.61
CA ILE A 119 -13.57 -13.30 2.71
C ILE A 119 -13.11 -13.74 1.32
N LEU A 120 -12.01 -14.49 1.22
CA LEU A 120 -11.48 -14.95 -0.07
C LEU A 120 -12.43 -15.86 -0.82
N ALA A 121 -13.15 -16.75 -0.12
CA ALA A 121 -14.15 -17.63 -0.72
C ALA A 121 -15.32 -16.83 -1.35
N GLN A 122 -15.71 -15.72 -0.71
CA GLN A 122 -16.85 -14.91 -1.13
C GLN A 122 -16.49 -13.87 -2.19
N ALA A 123 -15.33 -13.21 -2.09
CA ALA A 123 -14.93 -12.15 -3.02
C ALA A 123 -14.83 -12.63 -4.47
N ASP A 124 -15.10 -11.71 -5.41
CA ASP A 124 -15.06 -11.99 -6.86
C ASP A 124 -13.63 -12.18 -7.35
N GLY A 125 -12.67 -11.51 -6.71
CA GLY A 125 -11.24 -11.68 -6.97
C GLY A 125 -10.35 -11.03 -5.92
N CYS A 126 -9.05 -11.10 -6.14
CA CYS A 126 -8.03 -10.48 -5.30
C CYS A 126 -7.07 -9.64 -6.13
N ILE A 127 -6.70 -8.48 -5.60
CA ILE A 127 -5.57 -7.70 -6.10
C ILE A 127 -4.46 -7.79 -5.06
N ALA A 128 -3.33 -8.39 -5.44
CA ALA A 128 -2.13 -8.40 -4.65
C ALA A 128 -1.23 -7.22 -5.02
N THR A 129 -0.71 -6.51 -4.02
CA THR A 129 0.23 -5.41 -4.23
C THR A 129 1.70 -5.83 -4.16
N THR A 130 1.96 -7.10 -3.82
CA THR A 130 3.27 -7.76 -3.89
C THR A 130 3.13 -9.16 -4.51
N PRO A 131 4.19 -9.71 -5.12
CA PRO A 131 4.18 -11.07 -5.66
C PRO A 131 3.86 -12.12 -4.58
N GLU A 132 4.35 -11.94 -3.35
CA GLU A 132 4.14 -12.88 -2.26
C GLU A 132 2.68 -12.92 -1.79
N ALA A 133 2.03 -11.75 -1.73
CA ALA A 133 0.59 -11.70 -1.45
C ALA A 133 -0.22 -12.38 -2.57
N ALA A 134 0.24 -12.29 -3.82
CA ALA A 134 -0.40 -12.96 -4.96
C ALA A 134 -0.34 -14.48 -4.80
N GLU A 135 0.83 -15.00 -4.45
CA GLU A 135 0.99 -16.44 -4.18
C GLU A 135 0.08 -16.90 -3.03
N ILE A 136 0.03 -16.15 -1.92
CA ILE A 136 -0.87 -16.47 -0.80
C ILE A 136 -2.33 -16.51 -1.26
N TYR A 137 -2.79 -15.52 -2.04
CA TYR A 137 -4.16 -15.54 -2.55
C TYR A 137 -4.43 -16.70 -3.49
N GLN A 138 -3.51 -17.01 -4.41
CA GLN A 138 -3.66 -18.13 -5.33
C GLN A 138 -3.77 -19.47 -4.60
N ARG A 139 -3.02 -19.66 -3.50
CA ARG A 139 -3.08 -20.88 -2.69
C ARG A 139 -4.26 -20.93 -1.73
N ALA A 140 -4.68 -19.77 -1.21
CA ALA A 140 -5.76 -19.69 -0.23
C ALA A 140 -7.16 -19.68 -0.87
N ARG A 141 -7.29 -19.21 -2.12
CA ARG A 141 -8.57 -19.26 -2.84
C ARG A 141 -8.88 -20.70 -3.23
N TRP A 142 -10.02 -21.19 -2.78
CA TRP A 142 -10.56 -22.50 -3.18
C TRP A 142 -11.20 -22.52 -4.57
N LYS A 143 -11.40 -21.35 -5.20
CA LYS A 143 -11.90 -21.28 -6.57
C LYS A 143 -10.73 -21.59 -7.51
N ASP A 144 -10.79 -22.71 -8.23
CA ASP A 144 -9.76 -23.21 -9.17
C ASP A 144 -9.49 -22.30 -10.40
N ASN A 145 -9.96 -21.05 -10.39
CA ASN A 145 -9.70 -20.11 -11.46
C ASN A 145 -8.56 -19.13 -11.07
N PRO A 146 -7.32 -19.37 -11.53
CA PRO A 146 -6.18 -18.50 -11.24
C PRO A 146 -6.37 -17.08 -11.78
N ASN A 147 -7.25 -16.88 -12.78
CA ASN A 147 -7.55 -15.55 -13.34
C ASN A 147 -8.32 -14.64 -12.35
N THR A 148 -8.69 -15.14 -11.17
CA THR A 148 -9.33 -14.34 -10.11
C THR A 148 -8.33 -13.67 -9.16
N VAL A 149 -7.03 -13.84 -9.37
CA VAL A 149 -5.97 -13.15 -8.62
C VAL A 149 -5.07 -12.39 -9.59
N ALA A 150 -4.93 -11.09 -9.39
CA ALA A 150 -4.01 -10.25 -10.15
C ALA A 150 -2.94 -9.66 -9.23
N PHE A 151 -1.67 -9.72 -9.65
CA PHE A 151 -0.62 -8.91 -9.06
C PHE A 151 -0.60 -7.56 -9.77
N ILE A 152 -0.96 -6.50 -9.04
CA ILE A 152 -0.91 -5.13 -9.51
C ILE A 152 -0.19 -4.33 -8.41
N PRO A 153 1.02 -3.79 -8.65
CA PRO A 153 1.69 -2.97 -7.65
C PRO A 153 0.89 -1.69 -7.41
N THR A 154 1.01 -1.12 -6.21
CA THR A 154 0.33 0.14 -5.91
C THR A 154 0.84 1.24 -6.86
N PRO A 155 -0.06 1.97 -7.53
CA PRO A 155 0.35 3.02 -8.45
C PRO A 155 0.88 4.24 -7.69
N TYR A 156 1.86 4.90 -8.30
CA TYR A 156 2.41 6.17 -7.86
C TYR A 156 2.42 7.14 -9.04
N PRO A 157 2.17 8.44 -8.82
CA PRO A 157 2.04 9.44 -9.89
C PRO A 157 3.39 9.87 -10.49
N VAL A 158 4.41 8.99 -10.52
CA VAL A 158 5.78 9.33 -10.95
C VAL A 158 5.89 9.75 -12.42
N LYS A 159 4.88 9.43 -13.25
CA LYS A 159 4.81 9.85 -14.66
C LYS A 159 4.13 11.21 -14.83
N ASP A 160 3.43 11.69 -13.82
CA ASP A 160 2.86 13.03 -13.81
C ASP A 160 3.97 14.04 -13.53
N LYS A 161 4.12 15.03 -14.41
CA LYS A 161 5.14 16.08 -14.28
C LYS A 161 4.95 16.89 -13.00
N GLN A 162 3.72 17.05 -12.52
CA GLN A 162 3.44 17.77 -11.28
C GLN A 162 4.01 17.02 -10.06
N TRP A 163 4.08 15.69 -10.13
CA TRP A 163 4.60 14.82 -9.07
C TRP A 163 6.06 14.40 -9.27
N ASN A 164 6.73 14.92 -10.30
CA ASN A 164 8.14 14.65 -10.54
C ASN A 164 9.01 15.65 -9.75
N PHE A 165 9.42 15.24 -8.55
CA PHE A 165 10.33 16.00 -7.68
C PHE A 165 11.81 15.64 -7.91
N SER A 166 12.14 14.89 -8.97
CA SER A 166 13.51 14.43 -9.19
C SER A 166 14.47 15.59 -9.46
N VAL A 167 15.59 15.58 -8.76
CA VAL A 167 16.76 16.41 -9.08
C VAL A 167 17.47 15.80 -10.29
N PRO A 168 17.96 16.58 -11.27
CA PRO A 168 18.75 16.07 -12.39
C PRO A 168 19.92 15.20 -11.92
N PRO A 169 20.25 14.06 -12.58
CA PRO A 169 21.28 13.14 -12.11
C PRO A 169 22.66 13.77 -11.86
N ASP A 170 23.04 14.76 -12.66
CA ASP A 170 24.28 15.54 -12.54
C ASP A 170 24.32 16.45 -11.30
N LYS A 171 23.17 16.65 -10.65
CA LYS A 171 22.99 17.47 -9.45
C LYS A 171 22.62 16.64 -8.22
N GLN A 172 22.51 15.31 -8.35
CA GLN A 172 22.28 14.42 -7.23
C GLN A 172 23.60 14.18 -6.49
N SER A 173 23.58 14.23 -5.16
CA SER A 173 24.75 13.97 -4.31
C SER A 173 24.32 13.30 -3.01
N GLY A 174 25.22 12.54 -2.39
CA GLY A 174 24.97 11.85 -1.13
C GLY A 174 24.25 10.50 -1.24
N ILE A 175 24.06 9.87 -0.09
CA ILE A 175 23.46 8.56 0.10
C ILE A 175 22.20 8.74 0.95
N PHE A 176 21.04 8.40 0.41
CA PHE A 176 19.77 8.49 1.13
C PHE A 176 19.30 7.11 1.61
N ILE A 177 18.92 7.02 2.88
CA ILE A 177 18.36 5.79 3.46
C ILE A 177 17.03 6.12 4.16
N GLY A 178 15.94 5.60 3.60
CA GLY A 178 14.62 5.69 4.24
C GLY A 178 14.35 4.48 5.13
N THR A 179 14.65 4.56 6.42
CA THR A 179 14.36 3.49 7.39
C THR A 179 13.09 3.83 8.18
N ARG A 180 11.92 3.40 7.67
CA ARG A 180 10.60 3.73 8.25
C ARG A 180 10.05 2.67 9.22
N GLU A 181 10.75 1.54 9.41
CA GLU A 181 10.28 0.38 10.19
C GLU A 181 11.47 -0.32 10.91
N TRP A 182 12.18 0.36 11.82
CA TRP A 182 13.39 -0.21 12.46
C TRP A 182 13.15 -1.52 13.21
N ASP A 183 11.93 -1.73 13.68
CA ASP A 183 11.50 -2.89 14.44
C ASP A 183 11.15 -4.10 13.57
N VAL A 184 11.22 -3.98 12.24
CA VAL A 184 10.96 -5.07 11.30
C VAL A 184 12.28 -5.73 10.91
N PRO A 185 12.63 -6.91 11.46
CA PRO A 185 13.95 -7.49 11.28
C PRO A 185 14.25 -7.85 9.83
N SER A 186 13.25 -8.28 9.07
CA SER A 186 13.40 -8.68 7.67
C SER A 186 13.80 -7.52 6.73
N ARG A 187 13.68 -6.26 7.17
CA ARG A 187 14.15 -5.10 6.40
C ARG A 187 15.67 -4.91 6.46
N ASN A 188 16.35 -5.59 7.39
CA ASN A 188 17.81 -5.54 7.55
C ASN A 188 18.39 -4.11 7.59
N HIS A 189 17.68 -3.17 8.22
CA HIS A 189 18.07 -1.75 8.28
C HIS A 189 19.49 -1.53 8.81
N PHE A 190 19.89 -2.30 9.84
CA PHE A 190 21.24 -2.24 10.39
C PHE A 190 22.32 -2.57 9.37
N ALA A 191 22.13 -3.63 8.57
CA ALA A 191 23.08 -4.01 7.53
C ALA A 191 23.19 -2.93 6.44
N ALA A 192 22.06 -2.34 6.01
CA ALA A 192 22.06 -1.24 5.05
C ALA A 192 22.84 -0.01 5.55
N LEU A 193 22.74 0.29 6.85
CA LEU A 193 23.46 1.40 7.47
C LEU A 193 24.97 1.15 7.56
N LEU A 194 25.39 -0.08 7.86
CA LEU A 194 26.81 -0.46 7.84
C LEU A 194 27.41 -0.28 6.43
N VAL A 195 26.70 -0.71 5.39
CA VAL A 195 27.12 -0.52 3.99
C VAL A 195 27.18 0.96 3.65
N ALA A 196 26.15 1.74 4.01
CA ALA A 196 26.15 3.18 3.74
C ALA A 196 27.30 3.91 4.43
N ARG A 197 27.60 3.54 5.68
CA ARG A 197 28.76 4.07 6.41
C ARG A 197 30.05 3.79 5.65
N GLN A 198 30.28 2.55 5.24
CA GLN A 198 31.47 2.17 4.47
C GLN A 198 31.58 2.97 3.16
N LEU A 199 30.46 3.17 2.46
CA LEU A 199 30.42 3.97 1.25
C LEU A 199 30.79 5.43 1.54
N CYS A 200 30.21 6.05 2.57
CA CYS A 200 30.56 7.40 2.99
C CYS A 200 32.06 7.54 3.34
N GLU A 201 32.63 6.59 4.06
CA GLU A 201 34.07 6.58 4.37
C GLU A 201 34.94 6.50 3.10
N THR A 202 34.49 5.74 2.10
CA THR A 202 35.26 5.50 0.86
C THR A 202 35.10 6.63 -0.15
N THR A 203 33.89 7.19 -0.30
CA THR A 203 33.57 8.18 -1.33
C THR A 203 33.58 9.62 -0.81
N GLY A 204 33.49 9.80 0.51
CA GLY A 204 33.27 11.09 1.15
C GLY A 204 31.83 11.61 0.98
N GLU A 205 30.92 10.88 0.33
CA GLU A 205 29.54 11.33 0.13
C GLU A 205 28.78 11.42 1.46
N PRO A 206 27.96 12.47 1.69
CA PRO A 206 27.16 12.60 2.91
C PRO A 206 26.00 11.58 2.92
N ILE A 207 25.58 11.18 4.11
CA ILE A 207 24.45 10.26 4.32
C ILE A 207 23.28 11.04 4.92
N THR A 208 22.08 10.83 4.39
CA THR A 208 20.83 11.27 5.01
C THR A 208 20.01 10.05 5.41
N VAL A 209 19.71 9.91 6.70
CA VAL A 209 18.84 8.85 7.21
C VAL A 209 17.53 9.44 7.72
N VAL A 210 16.42 9.06 7.09
CA VAL A 210 15.08 9.41 7.58
C VAL A 210 14.66 8.39 8.61
N ASN A 211 14.44 8.85 9.83
CA ASN A 211 14.08 8.03 10.98
C ASN A 211 12.73 8.48 11.57
N LEU A 212 11.76 7.57 11.63
CA LEU A 212 10.45 7.82 12.23
C LEU A 212 10.33 7.35 13.69
N ASP A 213 11.30 6.58 14.20
CA ASP A 213 11.33 6.05 15.57
C ASP A 213 11.93 7.02 16.60
N GLY A 214 12.11 8.29 16.18
CA GLY A 214 12.52 9.39 17.02
C GLY A 214 13.81 9.11 17.80
N TYR A 215 13.78 9.36 19.11
CA TYR A 215 14.97 9.28 19.97
C TYR A 215 15.57 7.87 20.07
N LYS A 216 14.77 6.80 19.97
CA LYS A 216 15.25 5.42 20.10
C LYS A 216 16.23 5.07 18.97
N ALA A 217 15.80 5.27 17.73
CA ALA A 217 16.66 5.04 16.57
C ALA A 217 17.79 6.07 16.46
N ARG A 218 17.61 7.31 16.95
CA ARG A 218 18.72 8.28 17.05
C ARG A 218 19.90 7.75 17.87
N ARG A 219 19.64 7.09 19.01
CA ARG A 219 20.71 6.47 19.82
C ARG A 219 21.44 5.36 19.07
N LEU A 220 20.70 4.51 18.35
CA LEU A 220 21.31 3.45 17.53
C LEU A 220 22.19 4.04 16.42
N LEU A 221 21.72 5.10 15.76
CA LEU A 221 22.49 5.81 14.73
C LEU A 221 23.79 6.43 15.29
N TRP A 222 23.77 6.93 16.53
CA TRP A 222 24.99 7.41 17.19
C TRP A 222 26.02 6.33 17.51
N GLU A 223 25.59 5.08 17.69
CA GLU A 223 26.53 3.97 17.89
C GLU A 223 27.21 3.53 16.60
N LEU A 224 26.63 3.87 15.43
CA LEU A 224 27.25 3.56 14.16
C LEU A 224 28.48 4.42 13.85
N LYS A 225 28.70 5.52 14.57
CA LYS A 225 29.88 6.41 14.41
C LYS A 225 30.11 6.81 12.94
N PHE A 226 29.09 7.36 12.28
CA PHE A 226 29.25 7.97 10.97
C PHE A 226 30.29 9.11 11.02
N PRO A 227 31.05 9.37 9.93
CA PRO A 227 32.04 10.45 9.89
C PRO A 227 31.42 11.82 10.23
N GLU A 228 32.14 12.64 11.01
CA GLU A 228 31.66 13.96 11.42
C GLU A 228 31.39 14.88 10.22
N GLY A 229 30.27 15.62 10.28
CA GLY A 229 29.86 16.54 9.22
C GLY A 229 29.32 15.86 7.95
N ARG A 230 29.13 14.54 7.98
CA ARG A 230 28.65 13.73 6.83
C ARG A 230 27.36 12.96 7.12
N PHE A 231 26.72 13.18 8.28
CA PHE A 231 25.50 12.51 8.73
C PHE A 231 24.55 13.48 9.43
#